data_AF-A0AAD8FW01-F1
#
_entry.id   AF-A0AAD8FW01-F1
#
_cell.length_a   1.000
_cell.length_b   1.000
_cell.length_c   1.000
_cell.angle_alpha   90.00
_cell.angle_beta   90.00
_cell.angle_gamma   90.00
#
_symmetry.space_group_name_H-M   'P 1'
#
loop_
_entity.id
_entity.type
_entity.pdbx_description
1 polymer ?
#
loop_
_entity_poly.entity_id
_entity_poly.type
_entity_poly.pdbx_seq_one_letter_code
_entity_poly.pdbx_strand_id
1 'polypeptide(L)'
;MEVVEKDLNTIRQGLNVTLRATYYAFNTALYLTKGCASSTCEGVEVLKKLYYDGTMGCAILGPTCTYATFQMVSLETILELPMISAGSFGLSCDFKFNLTRVLPPARKISSFFLAFWSSTGLSTKLHRWETAYIYKKGVHSEECFW
;
A
#
# COMPACT_ATOMS: atom_id res chain seq x y z
N MET A 1 -3.67 13.54 15.23
CA MET A 1 -4.13 12.56 16.24
C MET A 1 -5.50 12.95 16.77
N GLU A 2 -5.72 14.25 17.05
CA GLU A 2 -7.00 14.83 17.48
C GLU A 2 -8.19 14.64 16.52
N VAL A 3 -7.96 14.74 15.19
CA VAL A 3 -9.02 14.52 14.18
C VAL A 3 -9.51 13.07 14.19
N VAL A 4 -8.59 12.11 14.27
CA VAL A 4 -8.90 10.67 14.31
C VAL A 4 -9.68 10.32 15.58
N GLU A 5 -9.34 10.91 16.73
CA GLU A 5 -10.08 10.72 17.99
C GLU A 5 -11.51 11.28 17.92
N LYS A 6 -11.71 12.41 17.24
CA LYS A 6 -13.03 13.04 17.08
C LYS A 6 -13.95 12.21 16.19
N ASP A 7 -13.41 11.70 15.08
CA ASP A 7 -14.13 10.79 14.17
C ASP A 7 -14.44 9.44 14.85
N LEU A 8 -13.49 8.89 15.61
CA LEU A 8 -13.71 7.68 16.42
C LEU A 8 -14.79 7.88 17.49
N ASN A 9 -14.86 9.06 18.11
CA ASN A 9 -15.91 9.38 19.09
C ASN A 9 -17.29 9.53 18.43
N THR A 10 -17.35 9.94 17.17
CA THR A 10 -18.60 10.01 16.40
C THR A 10 -19.04 8.61 15.94
N ILE A 11 -18.09 7.73 15.59
CA ILE A 11 -18.36 6.30 15.32
C ILE A 11 -18.88 5.58 16.57
N ARG A 12 -18.34 5.91 17.77
CA ARG A 12 -18.82 5.40 19.06
C ARG A 12 -20.27 5.78 19.38
N GLN A 13 -20.80 6.84 18.76
CA GLN A 13 -22.21 7.24 18.88
C GLN A 13 -23.16 6.45 17.98
N GLY A 14 -22.66 5.42 17.28
CA GLY A 14 -23.48 4.52 16.46
C GLY A 14 -23.75 5.10 15.09
N LEU A 15 -22.72 5.23 14.27
CA LEU A 15 -22.86 5.61 12.87
C LEU A 15 -23.32 4.39 12.05
N ASN A 16 -24.56 4.41 11.59
CA ASN A 16 -25.08 3.41 10.66
C ASN A 16 -24.51 3.67 9.25
N VAL A 17 -23.27 3.23 9.02
CA VAL A 17 -22.62 3.30 7.70
C VAL A 17 -22.95 2.05 6.90
N THR A 18 -23.50 2.22 5.70
CA THR A 18 -23.65 1.12 4.74
C THR A 18 -22.51 1.18 3.73
N LEU A 19 -21.56 0.24 3.82
CA LEU A 19 -20.48 0.11 2.85
C LEU A 19 -20.93 -0.80 1.70
N ARG A 20 -20.85 -0.33 0.46
CA ARG A 20 -21.03 -1.14 -0.74
C ARG A 20 -19.70 -1.25 -1.47
N ALA A 21 -19.27 -2.49 -1.75
CA ALA A 21 -18.05 -2.76 -2.49
C ALA A 21 -18.40 -3.28 -3.89
N THR A 22 -17.77 -2.69 -4.90
CA THR A 22 -17.84 -3.15 -6.29
C THR A 22 -16.43 -3.52 -6.73
N TYR A 23 -16.29 -4.62 -7.46
CA TYR A 23 -15.00 -5.15 -7.88
C TYR A 23 -14.80 -4.93 -9.37
N TYR A 24 -13.65 -4.39 -9.73
CA TYR A 24 -13.24 -4.18 -11.11
C TYR A 24 -11.93 -4.94 -11.34
N ALA A 25 -11.92 -5.79 -12.36
CA ALA A 25 -10.74 -6.51 -12.78
C ALA A 25 -10.13 -5.86 -14.04
N PHE A 26 -8.83 -6.06 -14.22
CA PHE A 26 -8.12 -5.63 -15.42
C PHE A 26 -8.08 -6.79 -16.42
N ASN A 27 -8.59 -6.56 -17.61
CA ASN A 27 -8.49 -7.47 -18.73
C ASN A 27 -7.26 -7.14 -19.59
N THR A 28 -6.11 -7.65 -19.17
CA THR A 28 -4.86 -7.42 -19.91
C THR A 28 -4.72 -8.30 -21.16
N ALA A 29 -5.76 -9.01 -21.61
CA ALA A 29 -5.68 -9.92 -22.75
C ALA A 29 -5.46 -9.19 -24.09
N LEU A 30 -5.91 -7.94 -24.19
CA LEU A 30 -5.81 -7.10 -25.38
C LEU A 30 -4.43 -6.44 -25.55
N TYR A 31 -3.57 -6.49 -24.52
CA TYR A 31 -2.25 -5.89 -24.57
C TYR A 31 -1.19 -6.88 -25.06
N LEU A 32 -0.39 -6.45 -26.02
CA LEU A 32 0.75 -7.21 -26.53
C LEU A 32 1.79 -7.46 -25.42
N THR A 33 2.09 -6.43 -24.63
CA THR A 33 2.98 -6.51 -23.47
C THR A 33 2.15 -6.61 -22.20
N LYS A 34 2.15 -7.79 -21.57
CA LYS A 34 1.42 -8.05 -20.32
C LYS A 34 2.27 -7.74 -19.09
N GLY A 35 1.61 -7.49 -17.97
CA GLY A 35 2.25 -7.26 -16.67
C GLY A 35 2.12 -5.80 -16.23
N CYS A 36 3.16 -5.28 -15.59
CA CYS A 36 3.10 -3.98 -14.93
C CYS A 36 2.68 -2.81 -15.83
N ALA A 37 3.23 -2.74 -17.04
CA ALA A 37 2.93 -1.66 -17.97
C ALA A 37 1.46 -1.66 -18.40
N SER A 38 0.92 -2.83 -18.80
CA SER A 38 -0.49 -2.95 -19.19
C SER A 38 -1.45 -2.68 -18.03
N SER A 39 -1.15 -3.22 -16.85
CA SER A 39 -1.99 -3.02 -15.66
C SER A 39 -2.01 -1.56 -15.19
N THR A 40 -0.94 -0.81 -15.46
CA THR A 40 -0.90 0.63 -15.19
C THR A 40 -1.95 1.35 -16.03
N CYS A 41 -1.86 1.26 -17.36
CA CYS A 41 -2.75 2.00 -18.25
C CYS A 41 -4.22 1.64 -18.02
N GLU A 42 -4.51 0.35 -17.89
CA GLU A 42 -5.88 -0.11 -17.68
C GLU A 42 -6.44 0.33 -16.32
N GLY A 43 -5.64 0.21 -15.25
CA GLY A 43 -6.06 0.65 -13.92
C GLY A 43 -6.33 2.15 -13.85
N VAL A 44 -5.50 2.96 -14.51
CA VAL A 44 -5.70 4.41 -14.61
C VAL A 44 -7.02 4.76 -15.32
N GLU A 45 -7.31 4.12 -16.45
CA GLU A 45 -8.53 4.41 -17.21
C GLU A 45 -9.80 3.99 -16.47
N VAL A 46 -9.77 2.83 -15.80
CA VAL A 46 -10.89 2.40 -14.93
C VAL A 46 -11.11 3.40 -13.79
N LEU A 47 -10.05 3.85 -13.11
CA LEU A 47 -10.17 4.81 -12.01
C LEU A 47 -10.76 6.14 -12.48
N LYS A 48 -10.28 6.69 -13.61
CA LYS A 48 -10.82 7.91 -14.21
C LYS A 48 -12.30 7.76 -14.54
N LYS A 49 -12.68 6.66 -15.19
CA LYS A 49 -14.07 6.40 -15.56
C LYS A 49 -14.97 6.40 -14.32
N LEU A 50 -14.60 5.64 -13.31
CA LEU A 50 -15.40 5.54 -12.08
C LEU A 50 -15.50 6.87 -11.31
N TYR A 51 -14.44 7.68 -11.36
CA TYR A 51 -14.45 9.03 -10.82
C TYR A 51 -15.42 9.95 -11.58
N TYR A 52 -15.32 10.00 -12.91
CA TYR A 52 -16.19 10.85 -13.72
C TYR A 52 -17.65 10.40 -13.70
N ASP A 53 -17.90 9.09 -13.59
CA ASP A 53 -19.24 8.53 -13.42
C ASP A 53 -19.83 8.83 -12.01
N GLY A 54 -19.02 9.33 -11.07
CA GLY A 54 -19.45 9.67 -9.71
C GLY A 54 -19.85 8.45 -8.87
N THR A 55 -19.42 7.25 -9.26
CA THR A 55 -19.82 5.97 -8.63
C THR A 55 -18.87 5.50 -7.54
N MET A 56 -17.72 6.16 -7.39
CA MET A 56 -16.65 5.77 -6.46
C MET A 56 -16.51 6.78 -5.31
N GLY A 57 -16.60 6.29 -4.07
CA GLY A 57 -16.27 7.07 -2.86
C GLY A 57 -14.84 6.84 -2.35
N CYS A 58 -14.28 5.65 -2.58
CA CYS A 58 -12.89 5.31 -2.28
C CYS A 58 -12.46 4.13 -3.16
N ALA A 59 -11.15 3.97 -3.39
CA ALA A 59 -10.63 2.83 -4.16
C ALA A 59 -9.68 1.97 -3.32
N ILE A 60 -9.79 0.65 -3.45
CA ILE A 60 -8.77 -0.29 -2.97
C ILE A 60 -8.04 -0.83 -4.20
N LEU A 61 -6.73 -0.62 -4.26
CA LEU A 61 -5.88 -1.02 -5.37
C LEU A 61 -5.07 -2.26 -5.00
N GLY A 62 -5.30 -3.38 -5.68
CA GLY A 62 -4.38 -4.52 -5.61
C GLY A 62 -4.97 -5.90 -5.90
N PRO A 63 -4.10 -6.94 -5.86
CA PRO A 63 -2.64 -6.84 -5.83
C PRO A 63 -2.12 -6.44 -7.23
N THR A 64 -1.30 -5.38 -7.27
CA THR A 64 -0.59 -4.94 -8.48
C THR A 64 0.89 -4.79 -8.16
N CYS A 65 1.74 -4.74 -9.19
CA CYS A 65 3.17 -4.52 -8.99
C CYS A 65 3.51 -3.05 -8.71
N THR A 66 4.72 -2.81 -8.20
CA THR A 66 5.11 -1.52 -7.61
C THR A 66 4.99 -0.39 -8.59
N TYR A 67 5.47 -0.66 -9.79
CA TYR A 67 5.41 0.30 -10.88
C TYR A 67 3.97 0.73 -11.17
N ALA A 68 3.04 -0.23 -11.30
CA ALA A 68 1.65 0.06 -11.60
C ALA A 68 0.95 0.80 -10.45
N THR A 69 1.14 0.33 -9.22
CA THR A 69 0.59 1.00 -8.03
C THR A 69 1.07 2.45 -7.93
N PHE A 70 2.38 2.67 -8.09
CA PHE A 70 2.97 4.01 -8.03
C PHE A 70 2.37 4.94 -9.08
N GLN A 71 2.24 4.49 -10.32
CA GLN A 71 1.67 5.30 -11.40
C GLN A 71 0.17 5.60 -11.15
N MET A 72 -0.62 4.61 -10.73
CA MET A 72 -2.05 4.81 -10.42
C MET A 72 -2.27 5.78 -9.26
N VAL A 73 -1.43 5.70 -8.23
CA VAL A 73 -1.51 6.57 -7.04
C VAL A 73 -0.92 7.96 -7.31
N SER A 74 0.13 8.06 -8.12
CA SER A 74 0.76 9.36 -8.46
C SER A 74 -0.16 10.25 -9.29
N LEU A 75 -1.24 9.71 -9.86
CA LEU A 75 -2.34 10.47 -10.47
C LEU A 75 -3.15 11.30 -9.47
N GLU A 76 -2.81 11.28 -8.18
CA GLU A 76 -3.33 12.19 -7.16
C GLU A 76 -3.35 13.68 -7.59
N THR A 77 -2.61 14.10 -8.62
CA THR A 77 -2.75 15.45 -9.18
C THR A 77 -4.08 15.69 -9.93
N ILE A 78 -4.89 14.67 -10.19
CA ILE A 78 -6.18 14.76 -10.91
C ILE A 78 -7.35 14.23 -10.07
N LEU A 79 -7.11 13.26 -9.18
CA LEU A 79 -8.15 12.56 -8.42
C LEU A 79 -7.94 12.74 -6.91
N GLU A 80 -8.72 13.60 -6.27
CA GLU A 80 -8.69 13.82 -4.80
C GLU A 80 -9.41 12.70 -4.01
N LEU A 81 -9.38 11.47 -4.52
CA LEU A 81 -10.10 10.34 -3.93
C LEU A 81 -9.26 9.63 -2.86
N PRO A 82 -9.88 9.18 -1.74
CA PRO A 82 -9.24 8.29 -0.80
C PRO A 82 -8.92 6.93 -1.44
N MET A 83 -7.65 6.51 -1.35
CA MET A 83 -7.14 5.27 -1.91
C MET A 83 -6.48 4.40 -0.83
N ILE A 84 -6.69 3.09 -0.94
CA ILE A 84 -6.01 2.09 -0.12
C ILE A 84 -5.20 1.19 -1.03
N SER A 85 -3.88 1.17 -0.88
CA SER A 85 -3.04 0.19 -1.55
C SER A 85 -2.98 -1.12 -0.77
N ALA A 86 -3.50 -2.18 -1.37
CA ALA A 86 -3.46 -3.55 -0.83
C ALA A 86 -2.21 -4.34 -1.27
N GLY A 87 -1.33 -3.74 -2.08
CA GLY A 87 -0.12 -4.41 -2.56
C GLY A 87 0.96 -3.45 -3.02
N SER A 88 2.17 -3.99 -3.10
CA SER A 88 3.39 -3.35 -3.60
C SER A 88 4.05 -2.26 -2.76
N PHE A 89 5.38 -2.36 -2.67
CA PHE A 89 6.19 -1.71 -1.65
C PHE A 89 7.16 -0.62 -2.14
N GLY A 90 7.37 -0.43 -3.45
CA GLY A 90 8.42 0.48 -3.90
C GLY A 90 7.97 1.93 -4.09
N LEU A 91 8.92 2.75 -4.59
CA LEU A 91 8.94 4.22 -4.66
C LEU A 91 7.94 4.90 -3.71
N SER A 92 8.44 5.23 -2.53
CA SER A 92 7.68 5.71 -1.38
C SER A 92 6.65 6.80 -1.73
N CYS A 93 5.37 6.44 -1.79
CA CYS A 93 4.25 7.38 -1.67
C CYS A 93 4.08 7.77 -0.19
N ASP A 94 5.16 8.17 0.47
CA ASP A 94 5.13 8.56 1.87
C ASP A 94 4.48 9.95 1.97
N PHE A 95 3.76 10.20 3.06
CA PHE A 95 3.10 11.49 3.34
C PHE A 95 2.01 11.91 2.35
N LYS A 96 1.46 10.96 1.58
CA LYS A 96 0.26 11.19 0.77
C LYS A 96 -0.99 11.17 1.66
N PHE A 97 -1.71 12.28 1.71
CA PHE A 97 -2.82 12.47 2.65
C PHE A 97 -4.04 11.59 2.35
N ASN A 98 -4.29 11.31 1.07
CA ASN A 98 -5.41 10.50 0.59
C ASN A 98 -5.03 9.05 0.31
N LEU A 99 -3.83 8.61 0.68
CA LEU A 99 -3.36 7.24 0.44
C LEU A 99 -3.07 6.53 1.76
N THR A 100 -3.79 5.44 1.98
CA THR A 100 -3.49 4.47 3.05
C THR A 100 -2.90 3.20 2.45
N ARG A 101 -2.02 2.51 3.19
CA ARG A 101 -1.50 1.20 2.80
C ARG A 101 -1.91 0.15 3.80
N VAL A 102 -2.22 -1.06 3.33
CA VAL A 102 -2.50 -2.21 4.20
C VAL A 102 -1.23 -2.68 4.91
N LEU A 103 -0.08 -2.56 4.24
CA LEU A 103 1.22 -3.04 4.75
C LEU A 103 2.09 -1.87 5.23
N PRO A 104 2.88 -2.05 6.29
CA PRO A 104 3.77 -1.01 6.80
C PRO A 104 4.87 -0.67 5.78
N PRO A 105 5.28 0.61 5.64
CA PRO A 105 6.39 0.99 4.78
C PRO A 105 7.70 0.40 5.30
N ALA A 106 8.68 0.25 4.40
CA ALA A 106 10.01 -0.27 4.73
C ALA A 106 10.64 0.45 5.92
N ARG A 107 10.50 1.77 6.04
CA ARG A 107 10.99 2.55 7.19
C ARG A 107 10.42 2.07 8.54
N LYS A 108 9.12 1.76 8.62
CA LYS A 108 8.51 1.24 9.86
C LYS A 108 9.05 -0.16 10.17
N ILE A 109 9.22 -0.99 9.16
CA ILE A 109 9.80 -2.34 9.31
C ILE A 109 11.26 -2.25 9.79
N SER A 110 12.10 -1.43 9.16
CA SER A 110 13.49 -1.22 9.57
C SER A 110 13.59 -0.64 10.98
N SER A 111 12.74 0.34 11.32
CA SER A 111 12.72 0.92 12.67
C SER A 111 12.29 -0.12 13.72
N PHE A 112 11.29 -0.94 13.41
CA PHE A 112 10.89 -2.07 14.25
C PHE A 112 12.07 -3.02 14.47
N PHE A 113 12.79 -3.41 13.40
CA PHE A 113 13.93 -4.30 13.54
C PHE A 113 15.07 -3.69 14.35
N LEU A 114 15.38 -2.40 14.19
CA LEU A 114 16.39 -1.72 15.02
C LEU A 114 16.00 -1.70 16.50
N ALA A 115 14.76 -1.34 16.81
CA ALA A 115 14.25 -1.36 18.17
C ALA A 115 14.26 -2.78 18.76
N PHE A 116 13.75 -3.75 18.01
CA PHE A 116 13.74 -5.16 18.38
C PHE A 116 15.14 -5.73 18.55
N TRP A 117 16.12 -5.27 17.75
CA TRP A 117 17.52 -5.69 17.86
C TRP A 117 18.09 -5.37 19.24
N SER A 118 17.79 -4.17 19.74
CA SER A 118 18.24 -3.67 21.05
C SER A 118 17.43 -4.19 22.25
N SER A 119 16.20 -4.69 22.03
CA SER A 119 15.31 -5.07 23.15
C SER A 119 15.76 -6.35 23.86
N THR A 120 15.55 -6.40 25.18
CA THR A 120 15.82 -7.58 26.02
C THR A 120 14.61 -7.91 26.90
N GLY A 121 14.59 -9.08 27.53
CA GLY A 121 13.52 -9.45 28.46
C GLY A 121 12.19 -9.83 27.82
N LEU A 122 12.15 -10.06 26.50
CA LEU A 122 11.00 -10.67 25.83
C LEU A 122 11.05 -12.18 26.04
N SER A 123 9.90 -12.83 26.23
CA SER A 123 9.82 -14.30 26.35
C SER A 123 10.43 -15.03 25.15
N THR A 124 10.42 -14.40 23.97
CA THR A 124 11.00 -14.89 22.71
C THR A 124 12.41 -14.36 22.44
N LYS A 125 12.90 -13.37 23.19
CA LYS A 125 14.22 -12.76 23.04
C LYS A 125 14.78 -12.33 24.40
N LEU A 126 15.40 -13.30 25.07
CA LEU A 126 15.97 -13.13 26.41
C LEU A 126 17.21 -12.22 26.41
N HIS A 127 17.98 -12.22 25.30
CA HIS A 127 19.22 -11.47 25.19
C HIS A 127 19.19 -10.50 24.01
N ARG A 128 20.01 -9.44 24.09
CA ARG A 128 20.25 -8.55 22.97
C ARG A 128 20.93 -9.33 21.85
N TRP A 129 20.67 -8.96 20.60
CA TRP A 129 21.43 -9.51 19.48
C TRP A 129 22.61 -8.59 19.21
N GLU A 130 23.78 -9.16 18.97
CA GLU A 130 25.01 -8.41 18.67
C GLU A 130 25.44 -8.57 17.22
N THR A 131 25.06 -9.70 16.59
CA THR A 131 25.45 -10.05 15.23
C THR A 131 24.27 -10.60 14.44
N ALA A 132 24.29 -10.36 13.13
CA ALA A 132 23.34 -10.89 12.16
C ALA A 132 24.11 -11.67 11.09
N TYR A 133 23.54 -12.78 10.62
CA TYR A 133 24.05 -13.48 9.45
C TYR A 133 23.09 -13.26 8.28
N ILE A 134 23.60 -12.68 7.20
CA ILE A 134 22.85 -12.55 5.95
C ILE A 134 23.22 -13.75 5.08
N TYR A 135 22.25 -14.63 4.85
CA TYR A 135 22.44 -15.76 3.94
C TYR A 135 22.18 -15.30 2.51
N LYS A 136 23.21 -15.39 1.65
CA LYS A 136 23.15 -15.04 0.23
C LYS A 136 23.42 -16.28 -0.63
N LYS A 137 22.53 -16.57 -1.57
CA LYS A 137 22.80 -17.55 -2.63
C LYS A 137 23.63 -16.88 -3.72
N GLY A 138 24.76 -17.48 -4.11
CA GLY A 138 25.70 -16.90 -5.09
C GLY A 138 25.15 -16.69 -6.51
N VAL A 139 23.94 -17.17 -6.81
CA VAL A 139 23.31 -17.11 -8.15
C VAL A 139 22.44 -15.86 -8.33
N HIS A 140 22.09 -15.14 -7.27
CA HIS A 140 21.22 -13.96 -7.36
C HIS A 140 22.02 -12.68 -7.11
N SER A 141 22.01 -11.77 -8.09
CA SER A 141 22.45 -10.38 -7.87
C SER A 141 21.46 -9.73 -6.91
N GLU A 142 21.96 -9.04 -5.89
CA GLU A 142 21.15 -8.39 -4.86
C GLU A 142 20.50 -7.10 -5.36
N GLU A 143 19.83 -7.15 -6.50
CA GLU A 143 18.92 -6.08 -6.91
C GLU A 143 17.53 -6.33 -6.33
N CYS A 144 17.47 -6.58 -5.03
CA CYS A 144 16.24 -6.36 -4.30
C CYS A 144 16.09 -4.84 -4.17
N PHE A 145 15.49 -4.22 -5.18
CA PHE A 145 14.95 -2.88 -5.06
C PHE A 145 13.88 -2.90 -3.96
N TRP A 146 14.23 -2.34 -2.81
CA TRP A 146 13.27 -1.94 -1.79
C TRP A 146 12.50 -0.72 -2.27
#